data_AF-A0A7V8VNZ9-F1
#
_entry.id   AF-A0A7V8VNZ9-F1
#
_cell.length_a   1.000
_cell.length_b   1.000
_cell.length_c   1.000
_cell.angle_alpha   90.00
_cell.angle_beta   90.00
_cell.angle_gamma   90.00
#
_symmetry.space_group_name_H-M   'P 1'
#
loop_
_entity.id
_entity.type
_entity.pdbx_description
1 polymer ?
#
loop_
_entity_poly.entity_id
_entity_poly.type
_entity_poly.pdbx_seq_one_letter_code
_entity_poly.pdbx_strand_id
1 'polypeptide(L)'
;MGITILCGIIFLAVKLAYEWPDKFQHFGAYIREDRLEKYEPYLGNHHLKEKGLEMRREITGHLHNHEALHDPDIHEYEIQLDQVNADPTNPGSDRPHFFPLPKSVKMAHVEKADVEHAEMFVPKHNTFFATYFTITGLHGLHVLGGVIVFTYFWLPVGANLYKRNPEHLANRVEVAGLFWHFVDLVWIFVFPLFYLL
;
A
#
# COMPACT_ATOMS: atom_id res chain seq x y z
N MET A 1 4.22 -6.40 -28.19
CA MET A 1 4.69 -5.17 -27.52
C MET A 1 3.55 -4.33 -26.95
N GLY A 2 2.45 -4.08 -27.68
CA GLY A 2 1.32 -3.27 -27.15
C GLY A 2 0.68 -3.82 -25.88
N ILE A 3 0.53 -5.15 -25.77
CA ILE A 3 0.03 -5.81 -24.54
C ILE A 3 0.97 -5.56 -23.35
N THR A 4 2.28 -5.69 -23.56
CA THR A 4 3.31 -5.47 -22.51
C THR A 4 3.28 -4.02 -21.99
N ILE A 5 3.16 -3.05 -22.90
CA ILE A 5 3.03 -1.63 -22.56
C ILE A 5 1.75 -1.41 -21.75
N LEU A 6 0.62 -1.98 -22.19
CA LEU A 6 -0.65 -1.87 -21.49
C LEU A 6 -0.57 -2.47 -20.07
N CYS A 7 0.00 -3.67 -19.92
CA CYS A 7 0.20 -4.30 -18.61
C CYS A 7 1.07 -3.44 -17.69
N GLY A 8 2.17 -2.88 -18.20
CA GLY A 8 3.04 -1.98 -17.43
C GLY A 8 2.32 -0.70 -16.98
N ILE A 9 1.52 -0.09 -17.86
CA ILE A 9 0.73 1.10 -17.52
C ILE A 9 -0.34 0.77 -16.47
N ILE A 10 -1.06 -0.35 -16.63
CA ILE A 10 -2.07 -0.80 -15.66
C ILE A 10 -1.40 -1.04 -14.30
N PHE A 11 -0.25 -1.71 -14.27
CA PHE A 11 0.50 -1.93 -13.04
C PHE A 11 0.88 -0.62 -12.35
N LEU A 12 1.44 0.34 -13.09
CA LEU A 12 1.79 1.66 -12.55
C LEU A 12 0.56 2.44 -12.07
N ALA A 13 -0.57 2.36 -12.79
CA ALA A 13 -1.80 3.02 -12.39
C ALA A 13 -2.35 2.43 -11.08
N VAL A 14 -2.42 1.10 -10.98
CA VAL A 14 -2.87 0.43 -9.74
C VAL A 14 -1.94 0.77 -8.58
N LYS A 15 -0.62 0.72 -8.79
CA LYS A 15 0.35 1.03 -7.72
C LYS A 15 0.32 2.49 -7.29
N LEU A 16 0.47 3.41 -8.25
CA LEU A 16 0.69 4.82 -7.96
C LEU A 16 -0.61 5.58 -7.64
N ALA A 17 -1.72 5.23 -8.31
CA ALA A 17 -2.97 5.95 -8.16
C ALA A 17 -3.94 5.31 -7.15
N TYR A 18 -3.82 4.01 -6.90
CA TYR A 18 -4.76 3.30 -6.03
C TYR A 18 -4.11 2.84 -4.72
N GLU A 19 -3.02 2.09 -4.79
CA GLU A 19 -2.45 1.48 -3.59
C GLU A 19 -1.63 2.46 -2.73
N TRP A 20 -0.82 3.31 -3.35
CA TRP A 20 0.04 4.25 -2.62
C TRP A 20 -0.75 5.33 -1.86
N PRO A 21 -1.70 6.07 -2.48
CA PRO A 21 -2.41 7.14 -1.79
C PRO A 21 -3.20 6.64 -0.58
N ASP A 22 -3.77 5.44 -0.68
CA ASP A 22 -4.54 4.83 0.40
C ASP A 22 -3.66 4.50 1.61
N LYS A 23 -2.48 3.91 1.36
CA LYS A 23 -1.48 3.63 2.41
C LYS A 23 -0.98 4.92 3.08
N PHE A 24 -0.77 6.00 2.33
CA PHE A 24 -0.32 7.27 2.90
C PHE A 24 -1.34 7.93 3.84
N GLN A 25 -2.63 7.60 3.71
CA GLN A 25 -3.69 8.12 4.57
C GLN A 25 -4.05 7.19 5.72
N HIS A 26 -3.41 6.02 5.81
CA HIS A 26 -3.73 5.02 6.82
C HIS A 26 -2.94 5.29 8.11
N PHE A 27 -3.63 5.14 9.23
CA PHE A 27 -3.16 5.45 10.57
C PHE A 27 -3.56 4.33 11.53
N GLY A 28 -2.56 3.80 12.24
CA GLY A 28 -2.73 2.81 13.29
C GLY A 28 -2.41 3.42 14.65
N ALA A 29 -3.39 3.44 15.55
CA ALA A 29 -3.18 3.82 16.95
C ALA A 29 -3.12 2.58 17.82
N TYR A 30 -1.98 2.35 18.47
CA TYR A 30 -1.81 1.24 19.40
C TYR A 30 -2.13 1.71 20.81
N ILE A 31 -3.12 1.09 21.43
CA ILE A 31 -3.63 1.47 22.73
C ILE A 31 -2.87 0.72 23.82
N ARG A 32 -2.57 1.43 24.92
CA ARG A 32 -1.95 0.81 26.09
C ARG A 32 -2.83 -0.28 26.69
N GLU A 33 -2.20 -1.34 27.20
CA GLU A 33 -2.91 -2.52 27.74
C GLU A 33 -3.88 -2.20 28.88
N ASP A 34 -3.56 -1.20 29.71
CA ASP A 34 -4.40 -0.75 30.83
C ASP A 34 -5.66 0.01 30.40
N ARG A 35 -5.75 0.44 29.14
CA ARG A 35 -6.87 1.24 28.61
C ARG A 35 -7.67 0.52 27.52
N LEU A 36 -7.38 -0.75 27.25
CA LEU A 36 -8.07 -1.53 26.21
C LEU A 36 -9.58 -1.64 26.43
N GLU A 37 -10.03 -1.74 27.69
CA GLU A 37 -11.47 -1.81 28.01
C GLU A 37 -12.24 -0.56 27.58
N LYS A 38 -11.61 0.62 27.62
CA LYS A 38 -12.23 1.89 27.20
C LYS A 38 -12.56 1.91 25.72
N TYR A 39 -11.76 1.22 24.90
CA TYR A 39 -11.89 1.19 23.44
C TYR A 39 -12.45 -0.14 22.91
N GLU A 40 -13.05 -0.96 23.77
CA GLU A 40 -13.75 -2.19 23.41
C GLU A 40 -14.76 -2.01 22.25
N PRO A 41 -15.55 -0.92 22.18
CA PRO A 41 -16.49 -0.68 21.06
C PRO A 41 -15.85 -0.53 19.67
N TYR A 42 -14.53 -0.40 19.62
CA TYR A 42 -13.72 -0.31 18.40
C TYR A 42 -12.81 -1.55 18.22
N LEU A 43 -12.41 -2.20 19.31
CA LEU A 43 -11.46 -3.33 19.29
C LEU A 43 -12.15 -4.71 19.24
N GLY A 44 -13.32 -4.89 19.86
CA GLY A 44 -14.03 -6.18 19.88
C GLY A 44 -13.35 -7.29 20.66
N ASN A 45 -12.48 -6.96 21.61
CA ASN A 45 -11.65 -7.93 22.32
C ASN A 45 -12.46 -8.96 23.12
N HIS A 46 -13.69 -8.64 23.54
CA HIS A 46 -14.55 -9.60 24.23
C HIS A 46 -14.97 -10.74 23.31
N HIS A 47 -15.40 -10.42 22.09
CA HIS A 47 -15.76 -11.40 21.06
C HIS A 47 -14.55 -12.23 20.62
N LEU A 48 -13.38 -11.61 20.48
CA LEU A 48 -12.14 -12.32 20.14
C LEU A 48 -11.75 -13.32 21.24
N LYS A 49 -11.88 -12.93 22.52
CA LYS A 49 -11.62 -13.80 23.67
C LYS A 49 -12.58 -14.98 23.72
N GLU A 50 -13.86 -14.78 23.39
CA GLU A 50 -14.85 -15.87 23.29
C GLU A 50 -14.51 -16.87 22.18
N LYS A 51 -13.92 -16.41 21.07
CA LYS A 51 -13.42 -17.27 19.98
C LYS A 51 -12.04 -17.88 20.24
N GLY A 52 -11.37 -17.51 21.32
CA GLY A 52 -9.99 -17.92 21.60
C GLY A 52 -8.94 -17.32 20.65
N LEU A 53 -9.26 -16.17 20.03
CA LEU A 53 -8.34 -15.40 19.18
C LEU A 53 -7.51 -14.41 20.00
N GLU A 54 -6.41 -13.94 19.45
CA GLU A 54 -5.57 -12.93 20.08
C GLU A 54 -6.29 -11.58 20.21
N MET A 55 -6.02 -10.86 21.29
CA MET A 55 -6.62 -9.54 21.54
C MET A 55 -6.00 -8.48 20.64
N ARG A 56 -6.85 -7.66 20.02
CA ARG A 56 -6.43 -6.53 19.20
C ARG A 56 -6.02 -5.37 20.09
N ARG A 57 -4.84 -4.80 19.82
CA ARG A 57 -4.32 -3.58 20.48
C ARG A 57 -4.32 -2.36 19.57
N GLU A 58 -4.50 -2.56 18.26
CA GLU A 58 -4.46 -1.53 17.24
C GLU A 58 -5.86 -1.12 16.78
N ILE A 59 -6.12 0.18 16.74
CA ILE A 59 -7.25 0.79 16.06
C ILE A 59 -6.73 1.36 14.74
N THR A 60 -7.09 0.71 13.63
CA THR A 60 -6.63 1.09 12.29
C THR A 60 -7.74 1.74 11.48
N GLY A 61 -7.36 2.74 10.68
CA GLY A 61 -8.25 3.41 9.75
C GLY A 61 -7.57 4.61 9.10
N HIS A 62 -8.33 5.64 8.79
CA HIS A 62 -7.83 6.87 8.18
C HIS A 62 -7.93 8.04 9.14
N LEU A 63 -6.81 8.70 9.44
CA LEU A 63 -6.82 9.87 10.31
C LEU A 63 -7.63 10.99 9.65
N HIS A 64 -8.70 11.47 10.30
CA HIS A 64 -9.49 12.60 9.82
C HIS A 64 -8.82 13.91 10.22
N ASN A 65 -8.50 14.03 11.51
CA ASN A 65 -7.85 15.21 12.09
C ASN A 65 -6.32 15.12 11.96
N HIS A 66 -5.78 15.54 10.81
CA HIS A 66 -4.33 15.58 10.57
C HIS A 66 -3.63 16.67 11.40
N GLU A 67 -4.36 17.72 11.80
CA GLU A 67 -3.83 18.80 12.62
C GLU A 67 -3.41 18.30 14.00
N ALA A 68 -4.09 17.25 14.50
CA ALA A 68 -3.73 16.56 15.73
C ALA A 68 -2.28 16.01 15.73
N LEU A 69 -1.59 15.87 14.60
CA LEU A 69 -0.20 15.41 14.59
C LEU A 69 0.81 16.52 14.92
N HIS A 70 0.42 17.77 14.71
CA HIS A 70 1.31 18.92 14.78
C HIS A 70 0.89 19.89 15.87
N ASP A 71 -0.41 19.96 16.17
CA ASP A 71 -0.95 20.82 17.20
C ASP A 71 -0.90 20.15 18.58
N PRO A 72 -0.21 20.75 19.57
CA PRO A 72 -0.18 20.27 20.94
C PRO A 72 -1.50 20.45 21.69
N ASP A 73 -2.38 21.37 21.25
CA ASP A 73 -3.64 21.68 21.93
C ASP A 73 -4.74 20.65 21.63
N ILE A 74 -4.61 19.88 20.54
CA ILE A 74 -5.52 18.80 20.19
C ILE A 74 -5.10 17.54 20.97
N HIS A 75 -5.99 16.99 21.81
CA HIS A 75 -5.67 15.84 22.66
C HIS A 75 -6.24 14.51 22.18
N GLU A 76 -6.91 14.49 21.02
CA GLU A 76 -7.57 13.32 20.47
C GLU A 76 -7.20 13.07 19.01
N TYR A 77 -7.17 11.79 18.64
CA TYR A 77 -7.10 11.31 17.27
C TYR A 77 -8.49 10.88 16.82
N GLU A 78 -8.98 11.50 15.74
CA GLU A 78 -10.20 11.09 15.07
C GLU A 78 -9.84 10.15 13.91
N ILE A 79 -10.10 8.86 14.08
CA ILE A 79 -9.75 7.82 13.11
C ILE A 79 -11.03 7.34 12.44
N GLN A 80 -11.16 7.59 11.14
CA GLN A 80 -12.22 7.04 10.33
C GLN A 80 -11.97 5.55 10.10
N LEU A 81 -12.78 4.70 10.73
CA LEU A 81 -12.60 3.25 10.64
C LEU A 81 -12.99 2.74 9.26
N ASP A 82 -12.36 1.65 8.81
CA ASP A 82 -12.78 0.93 7.61
C ASP A 82 -14.13 0.23 7.83
N GLN A 83 -14.89 -0.02 6.75
CA GLN A 83 -16.24 -0.63 6.86
C GLN A 83 -16.27 -1.95 7.65
N VAL A 84 -15.23 -2.76 7.53
CA VAL A 84 -15.11 -4.02 8.29
C VAL A 84 -14.71 -3.82 9.75
N ASN A 85 -13.99 -2.73 10.07
CA ASN A 85 -13.61 -2.38 11.44
C ASN A 85 -14.69 -1.53 12.14
N ALA A 86 -15.67 -1.02 11.39
CA ALA A 86 -16.79 -0.27 11.95
C ALA A 86 -17.65 -1.15 12.89
N ASP A 87 -17.79 -2.43 12.56
CA ASP A 87 -18.36 -3.44 13.43
C ASP A 87 -17.26 -4.38 13.92
N PRO A 88 -16.85 -4.27 15.20
CA PRO A 88 -15.75 -5.06 15.74
C PRO A 88 -16.09 -6.55 15.91
N THR A 89 -17.35 -6.94 15.74
CA THR A 89 -17.78 -8.36 15.80
C THR A 89 -17.82 -9.04 14.44
N ASN A 90 -17.64 -8.28 13.36
CA ASN A 90 -17.70 -8.75 11.99
C ASN A 90 -16.58 -9.77 11.72
N PRO A 91 -16.86 -11.02 11.31
CA PRO A 91 -15.82 -12.00 10.97
C PRO A 91 -14.86 -11.52 9.87
N GLY A 92 -15.27 -10.53 9.07
CA GLY A 92 -14.42 -9.85 8.11
C GLY A 92 -13.22 -9.16 8.76
N SER A 93 -13.35 -8.57 9.95
CA SER A 93 -12.25 -7.86 10.62
C SER A 93 -11.08 -8.77 11.01
N ASP A 94 -11.33 -10.08 11.13
CA ASP A 94 -10.38 -11.06 11.67
C ASP A 94 -9.42 -11.60 10.60
N ARG A 95 -9.62 -11.24 9.31
CA ARG A 95 -8.79 -11.70 8.19
C ARG A 95 -8.07 -10.55 7.49
N PRO A 96 -6.86 -10.80 6.95
CA PRO A 96 -6.20 -9.84 6.09
C PRO A 96 -7.01 -9.63 4.81
N HIS A 97 -7.11 -8.39 4.36
CA HIS A 97 -7.78 -8.02 3.12
C HIS A 97 -6.75 -7.65 2.07
N PHE A 98 -6.84 -8.30 0.91
CA PHE A 98 -5.98 -7.99 -0.22
C PHE A 98 -6.38 -6.68 -0.92
N PHE A 99 -7.69 -6.40 -0.95
CA PHE A 99 -8.23 -5.19 -1.53
C PHE A 99 -8.49 -4.15 -0.45
N PRO A 100 -8.27 -2.86 -0.74
CA PRO A 100 -8.55 -1.79 0.20
C PRO A 100 -10.05 -1.76 0.50
N LEU A 101 -10.34 -1.45 1.75
CA LEU A 101 -11.68 -1.44 2.27
C LEU A 101 -12.26 -0.04 2.11
N PRO A 102 -13.53 0.09 1.76
CA PRO A 102 -14.16 1.41 1.74
C PRO A 102 -14.19 1.99 3.17
N LYS A 103 -13.93 3.28 3.25
CA LYS A 103 -14.01 4.04 4.51
C LYS A 103 -15.43 3.98 5.07
N SER A 104 -15.57 3.75 6.37
CA SER A 104 -16.86 3.77 7.04
C SER A 104 -17.26 5.18 7.48
N VAL A 105 -18.51 5.34 7.90
CA VAL A 105 -18.99 6.59 8.53
C VAL A 105 -18.61 6.65 10.01
N LYS A 106 -18.19 5.53 10.62
CA LYS A 106 -17.90 5.46 12.06
C LYS A 106 -16.51 6.04 12.35
N MET A 107 -16.49 7.08 13.18
CA MET A 107 -15.26 7.68 13.69
C MET A 107 -14.92 7.07 15.06
N ALA A 108 -13.67 6.66 15.22
CA ALA A 108 -13.09 6.32 16.51
C ALA A 108 -12.40 7.55 17.08
N HIS A 109 -12.80 7.95 18.27
CA HIS A 109 -12.17 9.03 19.02
C HIS A 109 -11.21 8.40 20.02
N VAL A 110 -9.91 8.64 19.84
CA VAL A 110 -8.85 8.04 20.66
C VAL A 110 -8.03 9.13 21.32
N GLU A 111 -7.96 9.13 22.65
CA GLU A 111 -7.14 10.12 23.37
C GLU A 111 -5.65 9.84 23.17
N LYS A 112 -4.87 10.88 22.87
CA LYS A 112 -3.41 10.79 22.69
C LYS A 112 -2.69 10.18 23.90
N ALA A 113 -3.20 10.42 25.11
CA ALA A 113 -2.63 9.90 26.36
C ALA A 113 -2.80 8.39 26.54
N ASP A 114 -3.78 7.80 25.84
CA ASP A 114 -4.10 6.38 25.93
C ASP A 114 -3.38 5.56 24.83
N VAL A 115 -2.75 6.24 23.88
CA VAL A 115 -1.97 5.64 22.80
C VAL A 115 -0.53 5.39 23.28
N GLU A 116 -0.08 4.15 23.17
CA GLU A 116 1.31 3.76 23.43
C GLU A 116 2.23 4.24 22.31
N HIS A 117 1.86 3.93 21.06
CA HIS A 117 2.48 4.49 19.88
C HIS A 117 1.47 4.64 18.74
N ALA A 118 1.64 5.69 17.94
CA ALA A 118 0.88 5.92 16.74
C ALA A 118 1.80 5.76 15.53
N GLU A 119 1.36 4.96 14.57
CA GLU A 119 2.09 4.76 13.33
C GLU A 119 1.26 5.24 12.16
N MET A 120 1.86 6.11 11.36
CA MET A 120 1.40 6.33 10.02
C MET A 120 2.13 5.37 9.11
N PHE A 121 1.44 4.84 8.10
CA PHE A 121 2.05 3.98 7.09
C PHE A 121 2.87 4.79 6.07
N VAL A 122 3.64 5.77 6.55
CA VAL A 122 4.63 6.54 5.79
C VAL A 122 6.04 5.99 6.04
N PRO A 123 6.95 6.13 5.05
CA PRO A 123 8.35 5.72 5.17
C PRO A 123 9.11 6.29 6.37
N LYS A 124 8.67 7.45 6.89
CA LYS A 124 9.38 8.16 7.96
C LYS A 124 9.17 7.51 9.35
N HIS A 125 8.03 6.86 9.56
CA HIS A 125 7.60 6.44 10.90
C HIS A 125 7.73 4.94 11.14
N ASN A 126 7.93 4.13 10.11
CA ASN A 126 8.08 2.68 10.25
C ASN A 126 9.07 2.12 9.21
N THR A 127 10.05 1.34 9.67
CA THR A 127 11.11 0.72 8.87
C THR A 127 10.59 -0.32 7.87
N PHE A 128 9.51 -1.02 8.22
CA PHE A 128 8.82 -1.95 7.31
C PHE A 128 8.25 -1.19 6.10
N PHE A 129 7.47 -0.14 6.35
CA PHE A 129 6.92 0.70 5.27
C PHE A 129 8.02 1.42 4.51
N ALA A 130 9.08 1.89 5.16
CA ALA A 130 10.24 2.49 4.49
C ALA A 130 10.87 1.53 3.46
N THR A 131 11.08 0.28 3.86
CA THR A 131 11.66 -0.76 2.99
C THR A 131 10.68 -1.14 1.89
N TYR A 132 9.40 -1.30 2.21
CA TYR A 132 8.33 -1.58 1.24
C TYR A 132 8.27 -0.50 0.15
N PHE A 133 8.17 0.77 0.51
CA PHE A 133 8.09 1.88 -0.46
C PHE A 133 9.38 2.04 -1.26
N THR A 134 10.55 1.80 -0.65
CA THR A 134 11.83 1.89 -1.36
C THR A 134 11.95 0.79 -2.42
N ILE A 135 11.70 -0.46 -2.06
CA ILE A 135 11.83 -1.59 -2.98
C ILE A 135 10.75 -1.55 -4.06
N THR A 136 9.48 -1.35 -3.67
CA THR A 136 8.37 -1.30 -4.64
C THR A 136 8.42 -0.05 -5.51
N GLY A 137 8.86 1.09 -4.97
CA GLY A 137 9.06 2.33 -5.71
C GLY A 137 10.21 2.25 -6.71
N LEU A 138 11.35 1.68 -6.31
CA LEU A 138 12.47 1.43 -7.21
C LEU A 138 12.05 0.49 -8.35
N HIS A 139 11.33 -0.58 -8.04
CA HIS A 139 10.80 -1.49 -9.05
C HIS A 139 9.83 -0.79 -10.01
N GLY A 140 8.88 0.00 -9.48
CA GLY A 140 7.97 0.81 -10.29
C GLY A 140 8.71 1.77 -11.24
N LEU A 141 9.81 2.38 -10.78
CA LEU A 141 10.67 3.23 -11.63
C LEU A 141 11.29 2.42 -12.79
N HIS A 142 11.73 1.19 -12.55
CA HIS A 142 12.26 0.31 -13.61
C HIS A 142 11.17 -0.07 -14.62
N VAL A 143 9.95 -0.39 -14.16
CA VAL A 143 8.80 -0.67 -15.03
C VAL A 143 8.48 0.56 -15.88
N LEU A 144 8.46 1.76 -15.29
CA LEU A 144 8.25 3.01 -16.02
C LEU A 144 9.32 3.22 -17.09
N GLY A 145 10.60 3.00 -16.76
CA GLY A 145 11.70 3.06 -17.73
C GLY A 145 11.50 2.07 -18.89
N GLY A 146 11.11 0.83 -18.60
CA GLY A 146 10.80 -0.19 -19.61
C GLY A 146 9.63 0.20 -20.51
N VAL A 147 8.55 0.73 -19.92
CA VAL A 147 7.37 1.20 -20.66
C VAL A 147 7.74 2.35 -21.59
N ILE A 148 8.57 3.31 -21.15
CA ILE A 148 9.05 4.42 -21.99
C ILE A 148 9.84 3.88 -23.19
N VAL A 149 10.78 2.95 -22.97
CA VAL A 149 11.60 2.35 -24.03
C VAL A 149 10.73 1.56 -25.03
N PHE A 150 9.76 0.78 -24.54
CA PHE A 150 8.86 0.06 -25.43
C PHE A 150 7.90 0.98 -26.19
N THR A 151 7.45 2.06 -25.57
CA THR A 151 6.63 3.09 -26.24
C THR A 151 7.44 3.77 -27.34
N TYR A 152 8.72 4.08 -27.09
CA TYR A 152 9.63 4.63 -28.09
C TYR A 152 9.77 3.72 -29.32
N PHE A 153 9.90 2.40 -29.12
CA PHE A 153 9.95 1.44 -30.23
C PHE A 153 8.60 1.28 -30.95
N TRP A 154 7.48 1.45 -30.24
CA TRP A 154 6.14 1.36 -30.81
C TRP A 154 5.75 2.58 -31.66
N LEU A 155 6.33 3.76 -31.37
CA LEU A 155 6.06 5.00 -32.09
C LEU A 155 6.66 4.99 -33.53
N PRO A 156 6.20 5.90 -34.41
CA PRO A 156 6.68 5.99 -35.81
C PRO A 156 8.20 6.19 -35.94
N VAL A 157 8.85 6.67 -34.87
CA VAL A 157 10.30 6.79 -34.75
C VAL A 157 10.98 5.43 -34.82
N GLY A 158 10.44 4.42 -34.11
CA GLY A 158 10.90 3.03 -34.20
C GLY A 158 10.68 2.42 -35.58
N ALA A 159 9.53 2.70 -36.20
CA ALA A 159 9.22 2.25 -37.56
C ALA A 159 10.17 2.85 -38.62
N ASN A 160 10.57 4.12 -38.47
CA ASN A 160 11.57 4.74 -39.33
C ASN A 160 12.98 4.18 -39.09
N LEU A 161 13.32 3.80 -37.86
CA LEU A 161 14.58 3.13 -37.54
C LEU A 161 14.65 1.73 -38.18
N TYR A 162 13.54 0.97 -38.14
CA TYR A 162 13.42 -0.32 -38.80
C TYR A 162 13.69 -0.24 -40.31
N LYS A 163 13.11 0.78 -40.97
CA LYS A 163 13.30 1.02 -42.41
C LYS A 163 14.73 1.41 -42.77
N ARG A 164 15.47 2.06 -41.86
CA ARG A 164 16.86 2.48 -42.08
C ARG A 164 17.87 1.38 -41.79
N ASN A 165 17.72 0.67 -40.66
CA ASN A 165 18.64 -0.38 -40.21
C ASN A 165 17.90 -1.42 -39.37
N PRO A 166 17.36 -2.49 -39.98
CA PRO A 166 16.53 -3.48 -39.30
C PRO A 166 17.31 -4.29 -38.24
N GLU A 167 18.57 -4.63 -38.50
CA GLU A 167 19.42 -5.39 -37.58
C GLU A 167 19.73 -4.60 -36.29
N HIS A 168 19.92 -3.27 -36.42
CA HIS A 168 20.15 -2.40 -35.28
C HIS A 168 18.93 -2.31 -34.36
N LEU A 169 17.72 -2.30 -34.93
CA LEU A 169 16.49 -2.32 -34.14
C LEU A 169 16.30 -3.68 -33.47
N ALA A 170 16.56 -4.79 -34.17
CA ALA A 170 16.44 -6.14 -33.63
C ALA A 170 17.29 -6.33 -32.36
N ASN A 171 18.57 -5.93 -32.41
CA ASN A 171 19.47 -5.98 -31.24
C ASN A 171 18.95 -5.13 -30.07
N ARG A 172 18.47 -3.90 -30.33
CA ARG A 172 17.91 -3.04 -29.27
C ARG A 172 16.64 -3.61 -28.63
N VAL A 173 15.79 -4.25 -29.43
CA VAL A 173 14.55 -4.89 -28.93
C VAL A 173 14.88 -6.13 -28.11
N GLU A 174 15.89 -6.92 -28.50
CA GLU A 174 16.35 -8.07 -27.74
C GLU A 174 16.88 -7.65 -26.36
N VAL A 175 17.75 -6.63 -26.32
CA VAL A 175 18.26 -6.07 -25.05
C VAL A 175 17.13 -5.52 -24.18
N ALA A 176 16.15 -4.83 -24.76
CA ALA A 176 14.99 -4.32 -24.02
C ALA A 176 14.07 -5.45 -23.52
N GLY A 177 13.95 -6.54 -24.28
CA GLY A 177 13.23 -7.76 -23.86
C GLY A 177 13.92 -8.42 -22.67
N LEU A 178 15.25 -8.56 -22.70
CA LEU A 178 16.04 -9.08 -21.58
C LEU A 178 15.90 -8.19 -20.33
N PHE A 179 15.93 -6.87 -20.49
CA PHE A 179 15.67 -5.93 -19.39
C PHE A 179 14.28 -6.15 -18.80
N TRP A 180 13.24 -6.30 -19.62
CA TRP A 180 11.88 -6.52 -19.13
C TRP A 180 11.74 -7.85 -18.38
N HIS A 181 12.34 -8.92 -18.89
CA HIS A 181 12.37 -10.20 -18.19
C HIS A 181 13.10 -10.13 -16.85
N PHE A 182 14.19 -9.36 -16.76
CA PHE A 182 14.87 -9.12 -15.49
C PHE A 182 13.96 -8.41 -14.49
N VAL A 183 13.25 -7.37 -14.92
CA VAL A 183 12.29 -6.64 -14.06
C VAL A 183 11.20 -7.57 -13.56
N ASP A 184 10.63 -8.41 -14.43
CA ASP A 184 9.60 -9.40 -14.08
C ASP A 184 10.13 -10.46 -13.09
N LEU A 185 11.36 -10.95 -13.31
CA LEU A 185 12.04 -11.87 -12.41
C LEU A 185 12.29 -11.26 -11.02
N VAL A 186 12.57 -9.97 -10.91
CA VAL A 186 12.67 -9.33 -9.58
C VAL A 186 11.28 -9.27 -8.92
N TRP A 187 10.23 -8.98 -9.68
CA TRP A 187 8.88 -8.87 -9.14
C TRP A 187 8.34 -10.19 -8.58
N ILE A 188 8.60 -11.32 -9.24
CA ILE A 188 8.17 -12.64 -8.74
C ILE A 188 8.80 -13.00 -7.39
N PHE A 189 9.94 -12.41 -7.00
CA PHE A 189 10.52 -12.56 -5.66
C PHE A 189 10.02 -11.51 -4.67
N VAL A 190 9.87 -10.26 -5.10
CA VAL A 190 9.40 -9.15 -4.24
C VAL A 190 7.95 -9.35 -3.83
N PHE A 191 7.10 -9.88 -4.71
CA PHE A 191 5.68 -10.08 -4.42
C PHE A 191 5.43 -11.05 -3.25
N PRO A 192 5.95 -12.29 -3.23
CA PRO A 192 5.80 -13.18 -2.07
C PRO A 192 6.36 -12.61 -0.78
N LEU A 193 7.50 -11.91 -0.84
CA LEU A 193 8.17 -11.40 0.34
C LEU A 193 7.31 -10.38 1.12
N PHE A 194 6.53 -9.56 0.42
CA PHE A 194 5.69 -8.54 1.05
C PHE A 194 4.19 -8.90 1.15
N TYR A 195 3.69 -9.82 0.32
CA TYR A 195 2.26 -10.14 0.27
C TYR A 195 1.91 -11.53 0.81
N LEU A 196 2.87 -12.45 0.93
CA LEU A 196 2.62 -13.83 1.39
C LEU A 196 3.32 -14.19 2.71
N LEU A 197 4.41 -13.52 3.05
CA LEU A 197 5.13 -13.67 4.32
C LEU A 197 4.59 -12.68 5.36
#